data_AF-A0A257GWZ9-F1
#
_entry.id   AF-A0A257GWZ9-F1
#
_cell.length_a   1.000
_cell.length_b   1.000
_cell.length_c   1.000
_cell.angle_alpha   90.00
_cell.angle_beta   90.00
_cell.angle_gamma   90.00
#
_symmetry.space_group_name_H-M   'P 1'
#
loop_
_entity.id
_entity.type
_entity.pdbx_description
1 polymer ?
#
loop_
_entity_poly.entity_id
_entity_poly.type
_entity_poly.pdbx_seq_one_letter_code
_entity_poly.pdbx_strand_id
1 'polypeptide(L)'
;MTLKVTVVLALRPRAVRELHVDADEGSNATQVLRKSGILEAVSPSDIDQLELAIWGRKAPGTQVLKDGDRLELLRPLVVDPKHARRERFNRQGAKKAGLFKARRTGGKAGY
;
A
#
# COMPACT_ATOMS: atom_id res chain seq x y z
N MET A 1 -19.12 17.93 -13.31
CA MET A 1 -18.60 18.61 -12.10
C MET A 1 -17.12 18.25 -11.94
N THR A 2 -16.40 18.78 -10.95
CA THR A 2 -15.02 18.36 -10.64
C THR A 2 -15.02 17.41 -9.45
N LEU A 3 -14.10 16.44 -9.44
CA LEU A 3 -13.88 15.50 -8.34
C LEU A 3 -12.47 15.65 -7.78
N LYS A 4 -12.35 15.50 -6.46
CA LYS A 4 -11.11 15.61 -5.70
C LYS A 4 -10.58 14.21 -5.42
N VAL A 5 -9.42 13.90 -5.96
CA VAL A 5 -8.75 12.60 -5.77
C VAL A 5 -7.41 12.81 -5.09
N THR A 6 -7.07 11.91 -4.18
CA THR A 6 -5.75 11.85 -3.57
C THR A 6 -4.92 10.79 -4.27
N VAL A 7 -3.77 11.15 -4.83
CA VAL A 7 -2.83 10.21 -5.47
C VAL A 7 -1.65 9.95 -4.54
N VAL A 8 -1.37 8.70 -4.22
CA VAL A 8 -0.37 8.28 -3.24
C VAL A 8 0.66 7.34 -3.85
N LEU A 9 1.94 7.64 -3.64
CA LEU A 9 3.07 6.81 -4.05
C LEU A 9 3.99 6.52 -2.87
N ALA A 10 4.33 5.24 -2.65
CA ALA A 10 5.25 4.82 -1.60
C ALA A 10 6.36 3.88 -2.12
N LEU A 11 7.44 4.46 -2.65
CA LEU A 11 8.56 3.70 -3.24
C LEU A 11 9.43 2.97 -2.20
N ARG A 12 9.57 3.55 -1.00
CA ARG A 12 10.43 3.01 0.08
C ARG A 12 9.70 3.08 1.42
N PRO A 13 10.05 2.21 2.39
CA PRO A 13 9.49 2.31 3.74
C PRO A 13 9.68 3.73 4.30
N ARG A 14 8.60 4.30 4.84
CA ARG A 14 8.56 5.67 5.41
C ARG A 14 8.78 6.81 4.41
N ALA A 15 8.77 6.54 3.10
CA ALA A 15 8.82 7.55 2.05
C ALA A 15 7.52 7.52 1.26
N VAL A 16 6.55 8.35 1.66
CA VAL A 16 5.25 8.49 1.02
C VAL A 16 5.15 9.88 0.39
N ARG A 17 4.74 9.93 -0.87
CA ARG A 17 4.35 11.14 -1.58
C ARG A 17 2.85 11.11 -1.78
N GLU A 18 2.21 12.23 -1.52
CA GLU A 18 0.77 12.42 -1.67
C GLU A 18 0.52 13.73 -2.42
N LEU A 19 -0.36 13.69 -3.42
CA LEU A 19 -0.79 14.86 -4.18
C LEU A 19 -2.33 14.86 -4.27
N HIS A 20 -2.94 16.04 -4.17
CA HIS A 20 -4.37 16.22 -4.41
C HIS A 20 -4.57 16.69 -5.85
N VAL A 21 -5.52 16.06 -6.54
CA VAL A 21 -5.81 16.31 -7.96
C VAL A 21 -7.29 16.60 -8.10
N ASP A 22 -7.61 17.81 -8.58
CA ASP A 22 -8.92 18.12 -9.13
C ASP A 22 -9.00 17.51 -10.53
N ALA A 23 -9.91 16.57 -10.74
CA ALA A 23 -10.14 15.90 -12.02
C ALA A 23 -11.56 16.10 -12.51
N ASP A 24 -11.77 15.86 -13.80
CA ASP A 24 -13.09 15.96 -14.40
C ASP A 24 -13.91 14.73 -14.03
N GLU A 25 -15.21 14.93 -13.84
CA GLU A 25 -16.13 13.83 -13.61
C GLU A 25 -16.08 12.79 -14.75
N GLY A 26 -16.03 11.50 -14.40
CA GLY A 26 -15.81 10.42 -15.36
C GLY A 26 -14.35 10.12 -15.68
N SER A 27 -13.39 10.87 -15.14
CA SER A 27 -11.96 10.55 -15.28
C SER A 27 -11.63 9.17 -14.71
N ASN A 28 -10.80 8.43 -15.43
CA ASN A 28 -10.27 7.15 -14.97
C ASN A 28 -8.94 7.28 -14.22
N ALA A 29 -8.55 6.21 -13.54
CA ALA A 29 -7.32 6.14 -12.75
C ALA A 29 -6.06 6.53 -13.54
N THR A 30 -5.90 6.07 -14.79
CA THR A 30 -4.74 6.43 -15.62
C THR A 30 -4.70 7.92 -15.96
N GLN A 31 -5.84 8.52 -16.27
CA GLN A 31 -5.92 9.95 -16.58
C GLN A 31 -5.55 10.80 -15.36
N VAL A 32 -6.10 10.48 -14.19
CA VAL A 32 -5.79 11.20 -12.94
C VAL A 32 -4.33 10.99 -12.53
N LEU A 33 -3.81 9.78 -12.69
CA LEU A 33 -2.39 9.50 -12.44
C LEU A 33 -1.48 10.37 -13.30
N ARG A 34 -1.73 10.46 -14.61
CA ARG A 34 -0.96 11.32 -15.51
C ARG A 34 -1.09 12.79 -15.12
N LYS A 35 -2.31 13.25 -14.83
CA LYS A 35 -2.59 14.63 -14.40
C LYS A 35 -1.85 15.00 -13.11
N SER A 36 -1.63 14.04 -12.22
CA SER A 36 -0.96 14.28 -10.93
C SER A 36 0.51 14.66 -11.04
N GLY A 37 1.21 14.28 -12.13
CA GLY A 37 2.67 14.42 -12.21
C GLY A 37 3.45 13.61 -11.16
N ILE A 38 2.80 12.75 -10.37
CA ILE A 38 3.46 12.07 -9.23
C ILE A 38 4.62 11.17 -9.68
N LEU A 39 4.62 10.72 -10.94
CA LEU A 39 5.63 9.83 -11.49
C LEU A 39 6.83 10.53 -12.15
N GLU A 40 6.85 11.87 -12.26
CA GLU A 40 7.90 12.59 -13.00
C GLU A 40 9.33 12.33 -12.49
N ALA A 41 9.50 12.10 -11.19
CA ALA A 41 10.79 11.82 -10.56
C ALA A 41 11.04 10.31 -10.29
N VAL A 42 10.27 9.42 -10.95
CA VAL A 42 10.32 7.97 -10.73
C VAL A 42 10.94 7.30 -11.96
N SER A 43 11.84 6.34 -11.74
CA SER A 43 12.46 5.61 -12.86
C SER A 43 11.43 4.75 -13.61
N PRO A 44 11.54 4.58 -14.94
CA PRO A 44 10.62 3.72 -15.69
C PRO A 44 10.53 2.28 -15.16
N SER A 45 11.67 1.70 -14.76
CA SER A 45 11.74 0.35 -14.20
C SER A 45 11.02 0.19 -12.86
N ASP A 46 10.94 1.27 -12.06
CA ASP A 46 10.14 1.26 -10.84
C ASP A 46 8.65 1.35 -11.16
N ILE A 47 8.27 2.17 -12.16
CA ILE A 47 6.88 2.34 -12.60
C ILE A 47 6.28 1.02 -13.09
N ASP A 48 7.05 0.24 -13.87
CA ASP A 48 6.60 -1.05 -14.43
C ASP A 48 6.22 -2.07 -13.35
N GLN A 49 6.74 -1.92 -12.14
CA GLN A 49 6.45 -2.80 -11.01
C GLN A 49 5.25 -2.33 -10.19
N LEU A 50 4.72 -1.13 -10.40
CA LEU A 50 3.64 -0.59 -9.58
C LEU A 50 2.27 -1.08 -10.06
N GLU A 51 1.41 -1.41 -9.10
CA GLU A 51 0.01 -1.70 -9.35
C GLU A 51 -0.88 -0.57 -8.87
N LEU A 52 -1.93 -0.24 -9.63
CA LEU A 52 -2.93 0.73 -9.19
C LEU A 52 -3.91 0.09 -8.22
N ALA A 53 -4.28 0.87 -7.20
CA ALA A 53 -5.31 0.51 -6.26
C ALA A 53 -6.14 1.73 -5.86
N ILE A 54 -7.38 1.47 -5.45
CA ILE A 54 -8.25 2.47 -4.82
C ILE A 54 -8.54 1.95 -3.42
N TRP A 55 -8.17 2.71 -2.39
CA TRP A 55 -8.32 2.33 -0.98
C TRP A 55 -7.80 0.91 -0.67
N GLY A 56 -6.58 0.59 -1.12
CA GLY A 56 -5.93 -0.71 -0.91
C GLY A 56 -6.48 -1.87 -1.74
N ARG A 57 -7.47 -1.63 -2.63
CA ARG A 57 -8.01 -2.65 -3.53
C ARG A 57 -7.49 -2.44 -4.95
N LYS A 58 -6.88 -3.47 -5.53
CA LYS A 58 -6.37 -3.44 -6.90
C LYS A 58 -7.46 -2.96 -7.87
N ALA A 59 -7.11 -2.00 -8.72
CA ALA A 59 -8.02 -1.41 -9.69
C ALA A 59 -7.33 -1.32 -11.06
N PRO A 60 -8.06 -1.57 -12.17
CA PRO A 60 -7.51 -1.34 -13.49
C PRO A 60 -7.35 0.16 -13.75
N GLY A 61 -6.41 0.54 -14.62
CA GLY A 61 -6.23 1.94 -15.01
C GLY A 61 -7.46 2.58 -15.69
N THR A 62 -8.38 1.75 -16.19
CA THR A 62 -9.66 2.17 -16.80
C THR A 62 -10.77 2.43 -15.79
N GLN A 63 -10.55 2.13 -14.51
CA GLN A 63 -11.54 2.35 -13.45
C GLN A 63 -11.88 3.85 -13.34
N VAL A 64 -13.17 4.18 -13.50
CA VAL A 64 -13.68 5.54 -13.26
C VAL A 64 -13.62 5.84 -11.76
N LEU A 65 -13.07 7.01 -11.44
CA LEU A 65 -12.90 7.48 -10.07
C LEU A 65 -14.12 8.27 -9.59
N LYS A 66 -14.28 8.28 -8.27
CA LYS A 66 -15.30 9.06 -7.55
C LYS A 66 -14.64 10.18 -6.75
N ASP A 67 -15.45 11.17 -6.39
CA ASP A 67 -15.02 12.21 -5.48
C ASP A 67 -14.57 11.63 -4.14
N GLY A 68 -13.42 12.07 -3.64
CA GLY A 68 -12.78 11.59 -2.43
C GLY A 68 -12.00 10.29 -2.58
N ASP A 69 -11.88 9.70 -3.77
CA ASP A 69 -11.09 8.47 -3.94
C ASP A 69 -9.61 8.70 -3.62
N ARG A 70 -8.98 7.67 -3.05
CA ARG A 70 -7.53 7.59 -2.89
C ARG A 70 -6.95 6.59 -3.87
N LEU A 71 -6.34 7.11 -4.93
CA LEU A 71 -5.61 6.34 -5.93
C LEU A 71 -4.18 6.08 -5.44
N GLU A 72 -3.81 4.82 -5.32
CA GLU A 72 -2.55 4.35 -4.75
C GLU A 72 -1.72 3.62 -5.79
N LEU A 73 -0.39 3.80 -5.73
CA LEU A 73 0.57 2.98 -6.45
C LEU A 73 1.25 2.03 -5.48
N LEU A 74 0.83 0.76 -5.53
CA LEU A 74 1.28 -0.30 -4.65
C LEU A 74 2.46 -1.05 -5.27
N ARG A 75 3.40 -1.47 -4.41
CA ARG A 75 4.50 -2.35 -4.80
C ARG A 75 4.11 -3.81 -4.59
N PRO A 76 4.60 -4.74 -5.43
CA PRO A 76 4.37 -6.16 -5.23
C PRO A 76 4.98 -6.63 -3.91
N LEU A 77 4.37 -7.65 -3.33
CA LEU A 77 4.93 -8.29 -2.14
C LEU A 77 6.17 -9.09 -2.55
N VAL A 78 7.31 -8.79 -1.93
CA VAL A 78 8.59 -9.51 -2.17
C VAL A 78 8.55 -10.93 -1.61
N VAL A 79 7.79 -11.14 -0.52
CA VAL A 79 7.65 -12.44 0.15
C VAL A 79 6.24 -12.57 0.67
N ASP A 80 5.71 -13.80 0.65
CA ASP A 80 4.42 -14.10 1.26
C ASP A 80 4.41 -13.63 2.75
N PRO A 81 3.38 -12.89 3.19
CA PRO A 81 3.34 -12.36 4.55
C PRO A 81 3.39 -13.43 5.66
N LYS A 82 2.86 -14.64 5.42
CA LYS A 82 2.90 -15.73 6.41
C LYS A 82 4.30 -16.30 6.50
N HIS A 83 4.98 -16.50 5.37
CA HIS A 83 6.39 -16.88 5.36
C HIS A 83 7.25 -15.83 6.05
N ALA A 84 7.10 -14.54 5.72
CA ALA A 84 7.82 -13.46 6.37
C ALA A 84 7.58 -13.43 7.89
N ARG A 85 6.33 -13.67 8.33
CA ARG A 85 5.98 -13.76 9.74
C ARG A 85 6.65 -14.96 10.43
N ARG A 86 6.66 -16.14 9.80
CA ARG A 86 7.32 -17.35 10.33
C ARG A 86 8.83 -17.13 10.47
N GLU A 87 9.47 -16.57 9.46
CA GLU A 87 10.90 -16.27 9.51
C GLU A 87 11.25 -15.24 10.60
N ARG A 88 10.42 -14.20 10.77
CA ARG A 88 10.59 -13.24 11.88
C ARG A 88 10.47 -13.91 13.25
N PHE A 89 9.50 -14.80 13.44
CA PHE A 89 9.33 -15.55 14.68
C PHE A 89 10.54 -16.44 14.97
N ASN A 90 11.00 -17.20 13.97
CA ASN A 90 12.16 -18.08 14.10
C ASN A 90 13.44 -17.28 14.42
N ARG A 91 13.67 -16.14 13.75
CA ARG A 91 14.86 -15.29 13.95
C ARG A 91 14.86 -14.55 15.29
N GLN A 92 13.70 -14.07 15.76
CA GLN A 92 13.59 -13.44 17.08
C GLN A 92 13.76 -14.48 18.21
N GLY A 93 13.54 -15.76 17.89
CA GLY A 93 13.63 -16.88 18.81
C GLY A 93 12.50 -16.85 19.84
N ALA A 94 12.04 -18.02 20.28
CA ALA A 94 11.11 -18.14 21.40
C ALA A 94 11.66 -17.56 22.74
N LYS A 95 12.92 -17.10 22.76
CA LYS A 95 13.69 -16.75 23.97
C LYS A 95 13.61 -15.27 24.39
N LYS A 96 13.25 -14.33 23.51
CA LYS A 96 12.87 -12.96 23.93
C LYS A 96 11.36 -12.89 24.05
N ALA A 97 10.85 -13.49 25.13
CA ALA A 97 9.47 -13.33 25.56
C ALA A 97 9.21 -11.86 25.92
N GLY A 98 8.92 -11.03 24.92
CA GLY A 98 8.15 -9.80 25.10
C GLY A 98 6.67 -10.08 24.90
N LEU A 99 6.35 -10.86 23.86
CA LEU A 99 4.96 -11.12 23.45
C LEU A 99 4.21 -12.12 24.35
N PHE A 100 4.94 -13.02 25.03
CA PHE A 100 4.39 -14.00 25.99
C PHE A 100 4.92 -13.79 27.42
N LYS A 101 5.51 -12.62 27.73
CA LYS A 101 6.15 -12.39 29.04
C LYS A 101 5.15 -12.45 30.20
N ALA A 102 3.92 -12.01 29.94
CA ALA A 102 2.81 -12.11 30.88
C ALA A 102 2.02 -13.40 30.62
N ARG A 103 2.63 -14.56 30.91
CA ARG A 103 1.85 -15.78 31.07
C ARG A 103 1.09 -15.65 32.40
N ARG A 104 -0.24 -15.51 32.37
CA ARG A 104 -1.03 -15.72 33.59
C ARG A 104 -0.70 -17.12 34.13
N THR A 105 -0.46 -17.23 35.42
CA THR A 105 -0.29 -18.51 36.11
C THR A 105 -1.50 -19.41 35.78
N GLY A 106 -1.25 -20.49 35.02
CA GLY A 106 -2.29 -21.43 34.57
C GLY A 106 -2.68 -21.37 33.08
N GLY A 107 -2.11 -20.48 32.26
CA GLY A 107 -2.45 -20.39 30.83
C GLY A 107 -1.95 -21.58 29.99
N LYS A 108 -2.87 -22.34 29.38
CA LYS A 108 -2.55 -23.43 28.44
C LYS A 108 -1.83 -22.89 27.19
N ALA A 109 -0.93 -23.69 26.63
CA ALA A 109 -0.18 -23.30 25.45
C ALA A 109 -1.04 -23.44 24.18
N GLY A 110 -1.27 -22.33 23.47
CA GLY A 110 -1.57 -22.36 22.03
C GLY A 110 -3.01 -22.09 21.60
N TYR A 111 -3.93 -21.71 22.48
CA TYR A 111 -5.25 -21.16 22.13
C TYR A 111 -5.64 -20.06 23.12
#